data_AF-A0A497B7K5-F1
#
_entry.id   AF-A0A497B7K5-F1
#
_cell.length_a   1.000
_cell.length_b   1.000
_cell.length_c   1.000
_cell.angle_alpha   90.00
_cell.angle_beta   90.00
_cell.angle_gamma   90.00
#
_symmetry.space_group_name_H-M   'P 1'
#
loop_
_entity.id
_entity.type
_entity.pdbx_description
1 polymer ?
#
loop_
_entity_poly.entity_id
_entity_poly.type
_entity_poly.pdbx_seq_one_letter_code
_entity_poly.pdbx_strand_id
1 'polypeptide(L)'
;MSDQVEVKELKAPAGTSPQGAEVPVRFRLADERKSKTVKFTLQLRDLEGKDHNIKGYFTIGFYDDGTPGEVFISTGKTGEDLRGFANSWAIGISMLLQYGIPPEKIYAKFAHQRFQPNGISGVPAVPIAKSLVDLVVRWMEAHLPPTATYSSTVDKEWAGIVEEVTSG
;
A
#
# COMPACT_ATOMS: atom_id res chain seq x y z
N MET A 1 32.92 1.60 -12.60
CA MET A 1 32.82 0.68 -11.45
C MET A 1 31.35 0.55 -11.16
N SER A 2 30.73 -0.48 -11.70
CA SER A 2 29.29 -0.70 -11.65
C SER A 2 29.03 -1.68 -10.51
N ASP A 3 28.54 -1.17 -9.38
CA ASP A 3 28.14 -2.02 -8.26
C ASP A 3 26.89 -2.80 -8.66
N GLN A 4 27.06 -4.11 -8.80
CA GLN A 4 25.96 -5.04 -8.97
C GLN A 4 25.26 -5.19 -7.62
N VAL A 5 24.00 -4.78 -7.56
CA VAL A 5 23.14 -5.04 -6.40
C VAL A 5 22.72 -6.50 -6.46
N GLU A 6 23.21 -7.29 -5.51
CA GLU A 6 22.87 -8.70 -5.34
C GLU A 6 21.39 -8.82 -4.92
N VAL A 7 20.56 -9.35 -5.82
CA VAL A 7 19.13 -9.57 -5.60
C VAL A 7 18.97 -10.85 -4.77
N LYS A 8 18.78 -10.72 -3.46
CA LYS A 8 18.33 -11.84 -2.63
C LYS A 8 16.85 -12.11 -2.89
N GLU A 9 16.53 -13.28 -3.44
CA GLU A 9 15.16 -13.82 -3.46
C GLU A 9 14.67 -13.97 -2.01
N LEU A 10 13.79 -13.05 -1.58
CA LEU A 10 13.05 -13.19 -0.33
C LEU A 10 11.80 -14.02 -0.62
N LYS A 11 11.88 -15.31 -0.31
CA LYS A 11 10.75 -16.21 -0.33
C LYS A 11 9.85 -15.87 0.87
N ALA A 12 8.60 -15.47 0.61
CA ALA A 12 7.59 -15.39 1.66
C ALA A 12 7.54 -16.75 2.40
N PRO A 13 7.67 -16.80 3.73
CA PRO A 13 7.72 -18.07 4.45
C PRO A 13 6.37 -18.77 4.34
N ALA A 14 6.28 -19.79 3.48
CA ALA A 14 5.08 -20.58 3.30
C ALA A 14 4.69 -21.25 4.64
N GLY A 15 3.59 -20.81 5.25
CA GLY A 15 2.99 -21.50 6.39
C GLY A 15 2.06 -22.61 5.89
N THR A 16 2.20 -23.81 6.42
CA THR A 16 1.37 -24.96 6.04
C THR A 16 0.25 -25.14 7.07
N SER A 17 -1.02 -25.12 6.65
CA SER A 17 -2.18 -25.54 7.44
C SER A 17 -2.73 -26.90 6.96
N PRO A 18 -3.41 -27.69 7.80
CA PRO A 18 -3.49 -29.16 7.66
C PRO A 18 -4.61 -29.69 6.75
N GLN A 19 -5.16 -28.91 5.80
CA GLN A 19 -6.21 -29.38 4.91
C GLN A 19 -6.10 -28.78 3.50
N GLY A 20 -5.25 -29.38 2.64
CA GLY A 20 -5.42 -29.61 1.19
C GLY A 20 -5.79 -28.48 0.21
N ALA A 21 -6.21 -27.32 0.66
CA ALA A 21 -6.36 -26.08 -0.07
C ALA A 21 -5.36 -25.10 0.52
N GLU A 22 -4.50 -24.51 -0.31
CA GLU A 22 -3.54 -23.49 0.14
C GLU A 22 -4.31 -22.25 0.62
N VAL A 23 -4.67 -22.23 1.90
CA VAL A 23 -5.26 -21.05 2.53
C VAL A 23 -4.15 -20.00 2.62
N PRO A 24 -4.37 -18.77 2.10
CA PRO A 24 -3.39 -17.71 2.23
C PRO A 24 -3.00 -17.50 3.70
N VAL A 25 -1.71 -17.57 4.02
CA VAL A 25 -1.21 -17.35 5.38
C VAL A 25 -1.01 -15.85 5.59
N ARG A 26 -1.57 -15.36 6.70
CA ARG A 26 -1.41 -13.97 7.13
C ARG A 26 -0.18 -13.82 8.02
N PHE A 27 0.77 -13.00 7.60
CA PHE A 27 1.97 -12.68 8.36
C PHE A 27 1.72 -11.45 9.23
N ARG A 28 1.44 -11.67 10.52
CA ARG A 28 1.27 -10.56 11.47
C ARG A 28 2.62 -9.93 11.83
N LEU A 29 2.62 -8.62 12.05
CA LEU A 29 3.78 -7.93 12.61
C LEU A 29 3.86 -8.19 14.12
N ALA A 30 5.08 -8.14 14.67
CA ALA A 30 5.31 -8.20 16.12
C ALA A 30 4.70 -6.98 16.83
N ASP A 31 4.38 -7.12 18.12
CA ASP A 31 3.76 -6.03 18.91
C ASP A 31 4.63 -4.76 18.94
N GLU A 32 5.95 -4.95 19.04
CA GLU A 32 6.95 -3.90 18.87
C GLU A 32 7.60 -3.99 17.50
N ARG A 33 7.72 -2.86 16.82
CA ARG A 33 8.21 -2.79 15.44
C ARG A 33 8.64 -1.40 15.05
N LYS A 34 9.48 -1.32 14.01
CA LYS A 34 9.87 -0.04 13.41
C LYS A 34 8.68 0.54 12.64
N SER A 35 8.51 1.85 12.72
CA SER A 35 7.51 2.56 11.92
C SER A 35 8.01 3.94 11.48
N LYS A 36 7.40 4.48 10.42
CA LYS A 36 7.61 5.85 9.96
C LYS A 36 6.27 6.57 9.94
N THR A 37 6.19 7.68 10.66
CA THR A 37 5.00 8.54 10.71
C THR A 37 5.26 9.82 9.94
N VAL A 38 4.32 10.18 9.08
CA VAL A 38 4.41 11.37 8.22
C VAL A 38 3.18 12.23 8.42
N LYS A 39 3.41 13.51 8.70
CA LYS A 39 2.37 14.51 8.76
C LYS A 39 2.00 14.97 7.36
N PHE A 40 0.70 15.15 7.09
CA PHE A 40 0.22 15.70 5.85
C PHE A 40 -0.86 16.76 6.08
N THR A 41 -1.08 17.57 5.05
CA THR A 41 -2.24 18.45 4.88
C THR A 41 -2.88 18.13 3.53
N LEU A 42 -4.20 18.22 3.38
CA LEU A 42 -4.88 18.15 2.08
C LEU A 42 -6.08 19.09 2.09
N GLN A 43 -6.61 19.41 0.91
CA GLN A 43 -7.82 20.20 0.73
C GLN A 43 -9.03 19.28 0.48
N LEU A 44 -10.15 19.61 1.11
CA LEU A 44 -11.46 19.00 0.91
C LEU A 44 -12.47 20.10 0.62
N ARG A 45 -13.18 20.00 -0.49
CA ARG A 45 -14.35 20.78 -0.78
C ARG A 45 -15.59 20.05 -0.30
N ASP A 46 -16.37 20.69 0.56
CA ASP A 46 -17.64 20.15 1.02
C ASP A 46 -18.74 20.26 -0.05
N LEU A 47 -19.93 19.73 0.28
CA LEU A 47 -21.11 19.77 -0.60
C LEU A 47 -21.63 21.20 -0.82
N GLU A 48 -21.30 22.15 0.07
CA GLU A 48 -21.64 23.56 -0.07
C GLU A 48 -20.61 24.31 -0.94
N GLY A 49 -19.58 23.62 -1.43
CA GLY A 49 -18.52 24.20 -2.25
C GLY A 49 -17.44 24.94 -1.46
N LYS A 50 -17.42 24.83 -0.13
CA LYS A 50 -16.41 25.46 0.73
C LYS A 50 -15.19 24.56 0.85
N ASP A 51 -14.02 25.18 0.79
CA ASP A 51 -12.74 24.48 0.91
C ASP A 51 -12.29 24.42 2.37
N HIS A 52 -11.89 23.22 2.81
CA HIS A 52 -11.42 22.88 4.14
C HIS A 52 -10.02 22.29 4.08
N ASN A 53 -9.16 22.69 5.00
CA ASN A 53 -7.85 22.09 5.16
C ASN A 53 -7.92 20.93 6.16
N ILE A 54 -7.63 19.74 5.67
CA ILE A 54 -7.49 18.53 6.47
C ILE A 54 -6.04 18.40 6.87
N LYS A 55 -5.81 18.05 8.12
CA LYS A 55 -4.49 17.68 8.64
C LYS A 55 -4.55 16.28 9.19
N GLY A 56 -3.50 15.51 9.00
CA GLY A 56 -3.43 14.15 9.48
C GLY A 56 -2.01 13.62 9.52
N TYR A 57 -1.93 12.35 9.91
CA TYR A 57 -0.73 11.55 9.89
C TYR A 57 -1.04 10.23 9.21
N PHE A 58 -0.09 9.72 8.44
CA PHE A 58 -0.08 8.30 8.10
C PHE A 58 1.17 7.67 8.68
N THR A 59 1.06 6.40 9.06
CA THR A 59 2.14 5.62 9.66
C THR A 59 2.30 4.33 8.90
N ILE A 60 3.52 4.02 8.48
CA ILE A 60 3.88 2.74 7.87
C ILE A 60 4.65 1.93 8.90
N GLY A 61 4.14 0.74 9.24
CA GLY A 61 4.82 -0.23 10.08
C GLY A 61 5.63 -1.21 9.23
N PHE A 62 6.79 -1.62 9.73
CA PHE A 62 7.75 -2.46 9.02
C PHE A 62 7.97 -3.79 9.73
N TYR A 63 8.24 -4.83 8.95
CA TYR A 63 8.87 -6.05 9.44
C TYR A 63 10.35 -5.80 9.73
N ASP A 64 11.01 -6.76 10.37
CA ASP A 64 12.43 -6.67 10.75
C ASP A 64 13.37 -6.56 9.55
N ASP A 65 12.95 -7.09 8.40
CA ASP A 65 13.66 -7.00 7.12
C ASP A 65 13.50 -5.64 6.42
N GLY A 66 12.69 -4.74 6.98
CA GLY A 66 12.43 -3.41 6.43
C GLY A 66 11.30 -3.35 5.39
N THR A 67 10.63 -4.46 5.10
CA THR A 67 9.45 -4.48 4.21
C THR A 67 8.24 -3.86 4.92
N PRO A 68 7.36 -3.13 4.19
CA PRO A 68 6.15 -2.55 4.78
C PRO A 68 5.11 -3.65 5.07
N GLY A 69 4.57 -3.67 6.29
CA GLY A 69 3.55 -4.64 6.70
C GLY A 69 2.20 -4.05 7.06
N GLU A 70 2.11 -2.75 7.31
CA GLU A 70 0.86 -2.11 7.68
C GLU A 70 0.87 -0.61 7.42
N VAL A 71 -0.33 -0.08 7.28
CA VAL A 71 -0.63 1.33 7.07
C VAL A 71 -1.67 1.74 8.10
N PHE A 72 -1.44 2.88 8.75
CA PHE A 72 -2.44 3.57 9.54
C PHE A 72 -2.62 4.98 9.04
N ILE A 73 -3.85 5.50 9.15
CA ILE A 73 -4.15 6.88 8.84
C ILE A 73 -4.95 7.47 9.99
N SER A 74 -4.47 8.57 10.53
CA SER A 74 -5.16 9.39 11.50
C SER A 74 -5.43 10.75 10.88
N THR A 75 -6.70 11.14 10.79
CA THR A 75 -7.10 12.49 10.40
C THR A 75 -7.56 13.26 11.64
N GLY A 76 -7.32 14.56 11.66
CA GLY A 76 -7.76 15.45 12.74
C GLY A 76 -9.28 15.70 12.70
N LYS A 77 -9.68 16.97 12.86
CA LYS A 77 -11.09 17.40 12.79
C LYS A 77 -11.64 17.31 11.36
N THR A 78 -11.89 16.09 10.89
CA THR A 78 -12.50 15.82 9.59
C THR A 78 -13.76 15.00 9.76
N GLY A 79 -14.69 15.11 8.80
CA GLY A 79 -15.96 14.37 8.81
C GLY A 79 -15.78 12.87 9.02
N GLU A 80 -16.80 12.24 9.59
CA GLU A 80 -16.77 10.81 9.96
C GLU A 80 -16.58 9.90 8.75
N ASP A 81 -17.17 10.26 7.61
CA ASP A 81 -17.07 9.52 6.36
C ASP A 81 -15.63 9.38 5.88
N LEU A 82 -14.86 10.48 5.92
CA LEU A 82 -13.46 10.44 5.52
C LEU A 82 -12.63 9.60 6.49
N ARG A 83 -12.86 9.77 7.80
CA ARG A 83 -12.15 9.00 8.83
C ARG A 83 -12.46 7.50 8.70
N GLY A 84 -13.71 7.15 8.45
CA GLY A 84 -14.16 5.80 8.17
C GLY A 84 -13.48 5.22 6.94
N PHE A 85 -13.55 5.95 5.81
CA PHE A 85 -12.88 5.54 4.57
C PHE A 85 -11.37 5.34 4.76
N ALA A 86 -10.67 6.31 5.36
CA ALA A 86 -9.23 6.25 5.57
C ALA A 86 -8.83 5.04 6.43
N ASN A 87 -9.58 4.77 7.50
CA ASN A 87 -9.35 3.63 8.37
C ASN A 87 -9.60 2.29 7.64
N SER A 88 -10.75 2.15 6.97
CA SER A 88 -11.09 0.93 6.23
C SER A 88 -10.10 0.66 5.09
N TRP A 89 -9.67 1.69 4.37
CA TRP A 89 -8.66 1.56 3.32
C TRP A 89 -7.30 1.15 3.90
N ALA A 90 -6.85 1.78 4.98
CA ALA A 90 -5.59 1.46 5.64
C ALA A 90 -5.55 0.02 6.17
N ILE A 91 -6.66 -0.46 6.74
CA ILE A 91 -6.83 -1.88 7.14
C ILE A 91 -6.73 -2.79 5.91
N GLY A 92 -7.41 -2.46 4.82
CA GLY A 92 -7.37 -3.24 3.57
C GLY A 92 -5.96 -3.36 3.00
N ILE A 93 -5.21 -2.26 2.91
CA ILE A 93 -3.82 -2.28 2.45
C ILE A 93 -2.92 -3.07 3.40
N SER A 94 -3.10 -2.91 4.72
CA SER A 94 -2.37 -3.70 5.71
C SER A 94 -2.61 -5.19 5.53
N MET A 95 -3.85 -5.60 5.24
CA MET A 95 -4.14 -6.99 4.92
C MET A 95 -3.40 -7.44 3.66
N LEU A 96 -3.46 -6.68 2.56
CA LEU A 96 -2.74 -7.04 1.32
C LEU A 96 -1.25 -7.26 1.57
N LEU A 97 -0.61 -6.34 2.29
CA LEU A 97 0.81 -6.44 2.66
C LEU A 97 1.08 -7.69 3.52
N GLN A 98 0.22 -7.96 4.51
CA GLN A 98 0.35 -9.13 5.39
C GLN A 98 0.06 -10.46 4.69
N TYR A 99 -0.57 -10.46 3.53
CA TYR A 99 -0.72 -11.63 2.65
C TYR A 99 0.39 -11.73 1.60
N GLY A 100 1.42 -10.88 1.68
CA GLY A 100 2.58 -10.93 0.80
C GLY A 100 2.35 -10.34 -0.58
N ILE A 101 1.32 -9.50 -0.77
CA ILE A 101 1.16 -8.75 -2.02
C ILE A 101 2.32 -7.78 -2.18
N PRO A 102 3.07 -7.84 -3.30
CA PRO A 102 4.17 -6.92 -3.54
C PRO A 102 3.69 -5.46 -3.52
N PRO A 103 4.35 -4.56 -2.77
CA PRO A 103 3.96 -3.15 -2.70
C PRO A 103 3.88 -2.46 -4.06
N GLU A 104 4.69 -2.86 -5.03
CA GLU A 104 4.70 -2.33 -6.41
C GLU A 104 3.35 -2.54 -7.10
N LYS A 105 2.69 -3.69 -6.87
CA LYS A 105 1.34 -3.96 -7.40
C LYS A 105 0.32 -3.02 -6.77
N ILE A 106 0.50 -2.67 -5.49
CA ILE A 106 -0.34 -1.71 -4.78
C ILE A 106 -0.11 -0.31 -5.36
N TYR A 107 1.15 0.12 -5.52
CA TYR A 107 1.48 1.43 -6.08
C TYR A 107 0.90 1.59 -7.47
N ALA A 108 1.12 0.62 -8.37
CA ALA A 108 0.59 0.65 -9.73
C ALA A 108 -0.95 0.76 -9.77
N LYS A 109 -1.66 0.19 -8.79
CA LYS A 109 -3.13 0.20 -8.76
C LYS A 109 -3.71 1.49 -8.17
N PHE A 110 -3.07 2.04 -7.14
CA PHE A 110 -3.63 3.12 -6.32
C PHE A 110 -2.97 4.48 -6.59
N ALA A 111 -1.78 4.51 -7.17
CA ALA A 111 -1.15 5.74 -7.58
C ALA A 111 -2.05 6.48 -8.57
N HIS A 112 -2.06 7.79 -8.43
CA HIS A 112 -2.74 8.74 -9.27
C HIS A 112 -4.26 8.69 -9.30
N GLN A 113 -4.89 7.91 -8.43
CA GLN A 113 -6.33 7.95 -8.24
C GLN A 113 -6.78 9.33 -7.74
N ARG A 114 -7.82 9.86 -8.39
CA ARG A 114 -8.34 11.22 -8.17
C ARG A 114 -9.65 11.17 -7.43
N PHE A 115 -9.64 11.70 -6.21
CA PHE A 115 -10.84 11.94 -5.41
C PHE A 115 -10.47 12.87 -4.24
N GLN A 116 -11.46 13.33 -3.49
CA GLN A 116 -11.21 14.21 -2.36
C GLN A 116 -10.95 13.42 -1.07
N PRO A 117 -10.06 13.90 -0.18
CA PRO A 117 -9.31 15.15 -0.25
C PRO A 117 -8.05 15.07 -1.11
N ASN A 118 -7.61 16.20 -1.68
CA ASN A 118 -6.45 16.29 -2.58
C ASN A 118 -5.76 17.67 -2.49
N GLY A 119 -4.74 17.92 -3.30
CA GLY A 119 -4.04 19.21 -3.36
C GLY A 119 -2.68 19.20 -2.67
N ILE A 120 -2.26 20.35 -2.16
CA ILE A 120 -0.94 20.54 -1.54
C ILE A 120 -0.83 19.67 -0.29
N SER A 121 0.15 18.77 -0.28
CA SER A 121 0.26 17.72 0.75
C SER A 121 1.04 18.13 2.01
N GLY A 122 1.95 19.11 1.88
CA GLY A 122 2.99 19.39 2.88
C GLY A 122 4.07 18.31 3.01
N VAL A 123 4.05 17.28 2.16
CA VAL A 123 5.00 16.17 2.12
C VAL A 123 5.96 16.38 0.94
N PRO A 124 7.28 16.59 1.17
CA PRO A 124 8.21 16.95 0.10
C PRO A 124 8.27 15.99 -1.09
N ALA A 125 8.14 14.68 -0.85
CA ALA A 125 8.17 13.67 -1.92
C ALA A 125 6.90 13.67 -2.80
N VAL A 126 5.80 14.21 -2.31
CA VAL A 126 4.52 14.28 -3.03
C VAL A 126 3.90 15.66 -2.85
N PRO A 127 4.50 16.75 -3.39
CA PRO A 127 4.06 18.11 -3.06
C PRO A 127 2.57 18.37 -3.36
N ILE A 128 2.05 17.75 -4.41
CA ILE A 128 0.64 17.79 -4.80
C ILE A 128 0.15 16.35 -4.93
N ALA A 129 -0.83 15.99 -4.11
CA ALA A 129 -1.49 14.69 -4.14
C ALA A 129 -2.84 14.78 -4.86
N LYS A 130 -3.20 13.72 -5.57
CA LYS A 130 -4.48 13.58 -6.29
C LYS A 130 -5.60 13.01 -5.41
N SER A 131 -5.22 12.41 -4.30
CA SER A 131 -6.10 11.93 -3.22
C SER A 131 -5.25 11.62 -1.98
N LEU A 132 -5.90 11.34 -0.84
CA LEU A 132 -5.24 10.77 0.34
C LEU A 132 -4.54 9.43 0.01
N VAL A 133 -5.14 8.60 -0.83
CA VAL A 133 -4.59 7.31 -1.23
C VAL A 133 -3.36 7.49 -2.12
N ASP A 134 -3.45 8.34 -3.14
CA ASP A 134 -2.32 8.70 -4.01
C ASP A 134 -1.14 9.23 -3.19
N LEU A 135 -1.40 10.06 -2.19
CA LEU A 135 -0.37 10.58 -1.29
C LEU A 135 0.40 9.46 -0.59
N VAL A 136 -0.33 8.54 0.07
CA VAL A 136 0.30 7.47 0.87
C VAL A 136 1.11 6.53 -0.03
N VAL A 137 0.52 6.04 -1.13
CA VAL A 137 1.20 5.05 -1.98
C VAL A 137 2.39 5.64 -2.72
N ARG A 138 2.30 6.89 -3.21
CA ARG A 138 3.46 7.54 -3.81
C ARG A 138 4.56 7.88 -2.82
N TRP A 139 4.19 8.21 -1.57
CA TRP A 139 5.19 8.39 -0.54
C TRP A 139 5.91 7.07 -0.24
N MET A 140 5.17 5.97 -0.18
CA MET A 140 5.74 4.63 -0.01
C MET A 140 6.67 4.30 -1.19
N GLU A 141 6.22 4.44 -2.42
CA GLU A 141 7.03 4.23 -3.64
C GLU A 141 8.33 5.04 -3.64
N ALA A 142 8.31 6.29 -3.15
CA ALA A 142 9.48 7.15 -3.11
C ALA A 142 10.49 6.83 -1.99
N HIS A 143 10.10 6.11 -0.94
CA HIS A 143 10.93 5.90 0.26
C HIS A 143 11.19 4.45 0.62
N LEU A 144 10.45 3.52 0.02
CA LEU A 144 10.56 2.10 0.30
C LEU A 144 11.34 1.44 -0.82
N PRO A 145 12.22 0.48 -0.48
CA PRO A 145 12.95 -0.26 -1.51
C PRO A 145 11.95 -1.02 -2.39
N PRO A 146 12.28 -1.24 -3.68
CA PRO A 146 11.59 -2.25 -4.47
C PRO A 146 11.67 -3.56 -3.72
N THR A 147 10.52 -4.08 -3.30
CA THR A 147 10.42 -5.36 -2.63
C THR A 147 10.58 -6.45 -3.68
N ALA A 148 11.42 -7.44 -3.41
CA ALA A 148 11.64 -8.54 -4.35
C ALA A 148 10.30 -9.20 -4.72
N THR A 149 10.15 -9.44 -6.02
CA THR A 149 8.91 -9.85 -6.68
C THR A 149 8.48 -11.26 -6.27
N TYR A 150 7.18 -11.44 -6.07
CA TYR A 150 6.58 -12.78 -6.10
C TYR A 150 6.57 -13.33 -7.53
N SER A 151 7.25 -14.46 -7.73
CA SER A 151 7.00 -15.38 -8.85
C SER A 151 5.71 -16.15 -8.55
N SER A 152 4.57 -15.68 -9.06
CA SER A 152 3.35 -16.49 -9.05
C SER A 152 3.40 -17.48 -10.22
N THR A 153 3.29 -18.77 -9.93
CA THR A 153 3.00 -19.81 -10.94
C THR A 153 1.59 -19.63 -11.51
N VAL A 154 0.69 -19.02 -10.74
CA VAL A 154 -0.70 -18.72 -11.08
C VAL A 154 -0.82 -17.77 -12.28
N ASP A 155 0.00 -16.72 -12.38
CA ASP A 155 -0.04 -15.79 -13.52
C ASP A 155 0.40 -16.49 -14.83
N LYS A 156 1.21 -17.55 -14.75
CA LYS A 156 1.61 -18.36 -15.93
C LYS A 156 0.49 -19.33 -16.36
N GLU A 157 -0.23 -19.93 -15.41
CA GLU A 157 -1.36 -20.81 -15.70
C GLU A 157 -2.52 -20.03 -16.33
N TRP A 158 -2.87 -18.86 -15.81
CA TRP A 158 -3.93 -18.02 -16.39
C TRP A 158 -3.54 -17.47 -17.78
N ALA A 159 -2.27 -17.12 -18.00
CA ALA A 159 -1.79 -16.72 -19.32
C ALA A 159 -1.89 -17.89 -20.33
N GLY A 160 -1.53 -19.11 -19.92
CA GLY A 160 -1.65 -20.31 -20.75
C GLY A 160 -3.10 -20.66 -21.10
N ILE A 161 -4.02 -20.54 -20.13
CA ILE A 161 -5.46 -20.77 -20.36
C ILE A 161 -6.03 -19.72 -21.33
N VAL A 162 -5.62 -18.46 -21.23
CA VAL A 162 -6.08 -17.41 -22.15
C VAL A 162 -5.56 -17.64 -23.57
N GLU A 163 -4.30 -18.05 -23.74
CA GLU A 163 -3.75 -18.43 -25.06
C GLU A 163 -4.47 -19.62 -25.68
N GLU A 164 -4.78 -20.67 -24.89
CA GLU A 164 -5.50 -21.85 -25.35
C GLU A 164 -6.94 -21.51 -25.81
N VAL A 165 -7.62 -20.61 -25.11
CA VAL A 165 -9.00 -20.21 -25.43
C VAL A 165 -9.09 -19.20 -26.59
N THR A 166 -8.02 -18.45 -26.88
CA THR A 166 -8.02 -17.44 -27.96
C THR A 166 -7.40 -17.92 -29.27
N SER A 167 -6.79 -19.11 -29.28
CA SER A 167 -6.16 -19.72 -30.47
C SER A 167 -6.97 -20.86 -31.11
N GLY A 168 -8.16 -21.16 -30.59
CA GLY A 168 -9.16 -22.07 -31.20
C GLY A 168 -10.39 -21.32 -31.73
#